data_AF-A0A6A2XVB7-F1
#
_entry.id   AF-A0A6A2XVB7-F1
#
_cell.length_a   1.000
_cell.length_b   1.000
_cell.length_c   1.000
_cell.angle_alpha   90.00
_cell.angle_beta   90.00
_cell.angle_gamma   90.00
#
_symmetry.space_group_name_H-M   'P 1'
#
loop_
_entity.id
_entity.type
_entity.pdbx_description
1 polymer ?
#
loop_
_entity_poly.entity_id
_entity_poly.type
_entity_poly.pdbx_seq_one_letter_code
_entity_poly.pdbx_strand_id
1 'polypeptide(L)'
;MLLQLTQMASAHALSCAERVIAYFAMAMSTRVINSWLGFSSPLIDLKAIHDAFQAFNNVSPFIKFAHFTSNQALLEAFHRRHQVHIIDLDIMLGLQRPPLFHILATRTEGPPIITMTRFGSSMELLVETGKQLSNFAKRLRISFEFHPIAKKFGEMTLHIEQLAPTVVTLVEQDVLTNGCSFSDRFVNSLHYYSAVFDSLGAYLPSDDPNRHCIEHCLLYWEINNVLAIGGPARSGDNKFMQWRI
;
A
#
# COMPACT_ATOMS: atom_id res chain seq x y z
N MET A 1 23.00 -20.95 11.75
CA MET A 1 22.41 -19.61 11.96
C MET A 1 20.93 -19.55 11.58
N LEU A 2 20.51 -19.62 10.32
CA LEU A 2 19.07 -19.52 9.96
C LEU A 2 18.19 -20.59 10.63
N LEU A 3 18.63 -21.85 10.62
CA LEU A 3 17.91 -22.95 11.29
C LEU A 3 17.72 -22.70 12.80
N GLN A 4 18.72 -22.09 13.45
CA GLN A 4 18.66 -21.75 14.87
C GLN A 4 17.67 -20.60 15.11
N LEU A 5 17.68 -19.56 14.27
CA LEU A 5 16.73 -18.45 14.36
C LEU A 5 15.29 -18.91 14.15
N THR A 6 15.03 -19.81 13.19
CA THR A 6 13.69 -20.38 12.97
C THR A 6 13.22 -21.30 14.11
N GLN A 7 14.15 -21.85 14.89
CA GLN A 7 13.83 -22.69 16.06
C GLN A 7 13.64 -21.86 17.34
N MET A 8 14.21 -20.66 17.40
CA MET A 8 14.24 -19.82 18.60
C MET A 8 13.22 -18.67 18.60
N ALA A 9 12.61 -18.36 17.46
CA ALA A 9 11.70 -17.23 17.32
C ALA A 9 10.32 -17.68 16.84
N SER A 10 9.27 -17.16 17.47
CA SER A 10 7.87 -17.46 17.12
C SER A 10 7.10 -16.23 16.65
N ALA A 11 6.28 -16.40 15.60
CA ALA A 11 5.31 -15.40 15.16
C ALA A 11 4.17 -15.14 16.18
N HIS A 12 4.05 -16.00 17.20
CA HIS A 12 3.07 -15.88 18.29
C HIS A 12 3.73 -15.51 19.62
N ALA A 13 5.00 -15.11 19.61
CA ALA A 13 5.70 -14.72 20.81
C ALA A 13 5.04 -13.49 21.47
N LEU A 14 5.25 -13.37 22.79
CA LEU A 14 4.84 -12.18 23.55
C LEU A 14 5.68 -10.95 23.15
N SER A 15 6.95 -11.17 22.80
CA SER A 15 7.89 -10.11 22.42
C SER A 15 7.74 -9.70 20.95
N CYS A 16 7.57 -8.40 20.71
CA CYS A 16 7.59 -7.83 19.37
C CYS A 16 8.90 -8.12 18.63
N ALA A 17 10.04 -8.00 19.33
CA ALA A 17 11.35 -8.29 18.75
C ALA A 17 11.48 -9.74 18.29
N GLU A 18 10.94 -10.69 19.06
CA GLU A 18 10.97 -12.11 18.69
C GLU A 18 10.10 -12.39 17.46
N ARG A 19 8.91 -11.77 17.37
CA ARG A 19 8.05 -11.87 16.19
C ARG A 19 8.75 -11.32 14.94
N VAL A 20 9.42 -10.16 15.05
CA VAL A 20 10.23 -9.58 13.97
C VAL A 20 11.32 -10.56 13.52
N ILE A 21 12.08 -11.13 14.47
CA ILE A 21 13.12 -12.13 14.16
C ILE A 21 12.52 -13.33 13.42
N ALA A 22 11.35 -13.82 13.85
CA ALA A 22 10.67 -14.93 13.21
C ALA A 22 10.34 -14.63 11.73
N TYR A 23 9.71 -13.48 11.45
CA TYR A 23 9.34 -13.10 10.08
C TYR A 23 10.55 -12.83 9.18
N PHE A 24 11.61 -12.22 9.72
CA PHE A 24 12.86 -12.03 8.98
C PHE A 24 13.55 -13.36 8.69
N ALA A 25 13.58 -14.29 9.65
CA ALA A 25 14.13 -15.63 9.45
C ALA A 25 13.34 -16.42 8.39
N MET A 26 12.01 -16.31 8.39
CA MET A 26 11.15 -16.88 7.36
C MET A 26 11.46 -16.31 5.97
N ALA A 27 11.50 -14.99 5.84
CA ALA A 27 11.78 -14.31 4.57
C ALA A 27 13.18 -14.65 4.02
N MET A 28 14.18 -14.73 4.90
CA MET A 28 15.54 -15.15 4.54
C MET A 28 15.59 -16.61 4.08
N SER A 29 14.85 -17.49 4.75
CA SER A 29 14.74 -18.90 4.35
C SER A 29 14.07 -19.01 2.98
N THR A 30 13.00 -18.26 2.73
CA THR A 30 12.35 -18.16 1.41
C THR A 30 13.32 -17.66 0.34
N ARG A 31 14.12 -16.62 0.62
CA ARG A 31 15.14 -16.12 -0.31
C ARG A 31 16.15 -17.22 -0.69
N VAL A 32 16.65 -17.96 0.30
CA VAL A 32 17.60 -19.06 0.06
C VAL A 32 16.94 -20.13 -0.80
N ILE A 33 15.78 -20.66 -0.41
CA ILE A 33 15.07 -21.70 -1.18
C ILE A 33 14.82 -21.27 -2.63
N ASN A 34 14.33 -20.05 -2.82
CA ASN A 34 14.06 -19.47 -4.14
C ASN A 34 15.33 -19.32 -4.99
N SER A 35 16.48 -19.02 -4.38
CA SER A 35 17.77 -18.99 -5.08
C SER A 35 18.18 -20.35 -5.62
N TRP A 36 17.76 -21.44 -4.99
CA TRP A 36 18.10 -22.80 -5.41
C TRP A 36 17.12 -23.32 -6.46
N LEU A 37 15.84 -22.98 -6.32
CA LEU A 37 14.78 -23.45 -7.21
C LEU A 37 14.56 -22.57 -8.45
N GLY A 38 15.15 -21.36 -8.49
CA GLY A 38 14.94 -20.41 -9.58
C GLY A 38 13.53 -19.76 -9.60
N PHE A 39 12.72 -19.96 -8.56
CA PHE A 39 11.42 -19.29 -8.42
C PHE A 39 11.60 -17.87 -7.87
N SER A 40 10.99 -16.89 -8.51
CA SER A 40 11.07 -15.48 -8.06
C SER A 40 9.75 -14.92 -7.55
N SER A 41 8.62 -15.62 -7.68
CA SER A 41 7.29 -15.10 -7.33
C SER A 41 6.57 -15.95 -6.28
N PRO A 42 6.09 -15.37 -5.16
CA PRO A 42 5.29 -16.09 -4.18
C PRO A 42 3.86 -16.28 -4.71
N LEU A 43 3.16 -17.30 -4.21
CA LEU A 43 1.71 -17.37 -4.31
C LEU A 43 1.11 -16.26 -3.43
N ILE A 44 0.26 -15.41 -4.01
CA ILE A 44 -0.32 -14.24 -3.34
C ILE A 44 -1.79 -14.52 -3.05
N ASP A 45 -2.17 -14.56 -1.77
CA ASP A 45 -3.57 -14.49 -1.36
C ASP A 45 -3.99 -13.02 -1.23
N LEU A 46 -4.53 -12.49 -2.34
CA LEU A 46 -4.97 -11.09 -2.42
C LEU A 46 -6.11 -10.78 -1.43
N LYS A 47 -6.94 -11.77 -1.09
CA LYS A 47 -8.04 -11.59 -0.14
C LYS A 47 -7.50 -11.46 1.27
N ALA A 48 -6.58 -12.34 1.67
CA ALA A 48 -5.94 -12.25 2.99
C ALA A 48 -5.16 -10.93 3.16
N ILE A 49 -4.43 -10.48 2.13
CA ILE A 49 -3.74 -9.17 2.15
C ILE A 49 -4.76 -8.05 2.28
N HIS A 50 -5.88 -8.12 1.58
CA HIS A 50 -6.93 -7.11 1.67
C HIS A 50 -7.54 -7.02 3.08
N ASP A 51 -7.94 -8.15 3.65
CA ASP A 51 -8.54 -8.24 4.98
C ASP A 51 -7.56 -7.71 6.04
N ALA A 52 -6.28 -8.10 5.95
CA ALA A 52 -5.22 -7.61 6.82
C ALA A 52 -4.95 -6.11 6.66
N PHE A 53 -5.00 -5.60 5.43
CA PHE A 53 -4.85 -4.19 5.17
C PHE A 53 -5.98 -3.36 5.80
N GLN A 54 -7.22 -3.83 5.70
CA GLN A 54 -8.35 -3.18 6.39
C GLN A 54 -8.16 -3.19 7.91
N ALA A 55 -7.77 -4.33 8.49
CA ALA A 55 -7.49 -4.45 9.91
C ALA A 55 -6.38 -3.48 10.34
N PHE A 56 -5.30 -3.38 9.57
CA PHE A 56 -4.20 -2.44 9.81
C PHE A 56 -4.67 -0.98 9.79
N ASN A 57 -5.45 -0.59 8.78
CA ASN A 57 -6.00 0.76 8.68
C ASN A 57 -6.94 1.12 9.86
N ASN A 58 -7.61 0.13 10.45
CA ASN A 58 -8.47 0.37 11.61
C ASN A 58 -7.67 0.68 12.88
N VAL A 59 -6.57 -0.03 13.11
CA VAL A 59 -5.77 0.06 14.34
C VAL A 59 -4.60 1.04 14.26
N SER A 60 -4.17 1.39 13.04
CA SER A 60 -2.97 2.18 12.81
C SER A 60 -3.26 3.51 12.10
N PRO A 61 -2.56 4.60 12.46
CA PRO A 61 -2.78 5.91 11.84
C PRO A 61 -2.07 6.11 10.50
N PHE A 62 -1.12 5.25 10.09
CA PHE A 62 -0.26 5.52 8.92
C PHE A 62 -1.05 5.78 7.63
N ILE A 63 -1.99 4.89 7.32
CA ILE A 63 -2.81 4.99 6.09
C ILE A 63 -3.77 6.18 6.16
N LYS A 64 -4.38 6.40 7.33
CA LYS A 64 -5.27 7.55 7.56
C LYS A 64 -4.50 8.87 7.40
N PHE A 65 -3.31 8.98 7.98
CA PHE A 65 -2.44 10.15 7.86
C PHE A 65 -2.12 10.44 6.39
N ALA A 66 -1.66 9.44 5.65
CA ALA A 66 -1.38 9.53 4.21
C ALA A 66 -2.60 10.01 3.39
N HIS A 67 -3.78 9.46 3.68
CA HIS A 67 -5.02 9.86 3.02
C HIS A 67 -5.42 11.29 3.38
N PHE A 68 -5.30 11.70 4.65
CA PHE A 68 -5.65 13.05 5.09
C PHE A 68 -4.74 14.11 4.47
N THR A 69 -3.43 13.90 4.48
CA THR A 69 -2.48 14.87 3.89
C THR A 69 -2.65 14.98 2.38
N SER A 70 -2.84 13.86 1.69
CA SER A 70 -3.08 13.84 0.25
C SER A 70 -4.41 14.48 -0.11
N ASN A 71 -5.47 14.18 0.64
CA ASN A 71 -6.79 14.78 0.41
C ASN A 71 -6.77 16.28 0.66
N GLN A 72 -6.00 16.77 1.62
CA GLN A 72 -5.85 18.21 1.86
C GLN A 72 -5.26 18.92 0.64
N ALA A 73 -4.18 18.39 0.06
CA ALA A 73 -3.58 18.94 -1.16
C ALA A 73 -4.54 18.90 -2.36
N LEU A 74 -5.32 17.81 -2.50
CA LEU A 74 -6.35 17.71 -3.54
C LEU A 74 -7.46 18.75 -3.34
N LEU A 75 -7.95 18.94 -2.12
CA LEU A 75 -9.01 19.89 -1.80
C LEU A 75 -8.59 21.33 -2.11
N GLU A 76 -7.35 21.69 -1.79
CA GLU A 76 -6.77 22.99 -2.15
C GLU A 76 -6.71 23.18 -3.67
N ALA A 77 -6.26 22.17 -4.41
CA ALA A 77 -6.22 22.21 -5.87
C ALA A 77 -7.63 22.24 -6.53
N PHE A 78 -8.62 21.64 -5.88
CA PHE A 78 -10.01 21.59 -6.35
C PHE A 78 -10.82 22.84 -5.99
N HIS A 79 -10.26 23.76 -5.21
CA HIS A 79 -10.94 24.98 -4.80
C HIS A 79 -11.47 25.75 -6.03
N ARG A 80 -12.77 26.06 -6.03
CA ARG A 80 -13.49 26.75 -7.12
C ARG A 80 -13.44 26.05 -8.49
N ARG A 81 -13.02 24.78 -8.56
CA ARG A 81 -13.13 23.97 -9.78
C ARG A 81 -14.49 23.30 -9.85
N HIS A 82 -15.20 23.47 -10.96
CA HIS A 82 -16.51 22.84 -11.21
C HIS A 82 -16.39 21.44 -11.84
N GLN A 83 -15.25 21.12 -12.43
CA GLN A 83 -14.93 19.81 -12.98
C GLN A 83 -13.53 19.42 -12.53
N VAL A 84 -13.39 18.18 -12.07
CA VAL A 84 -12.11 17.61 -11.63
C VAL A 84 -11.94 16.21 -12.20
N HIS A 85 -10.70 15.89 -12.57
CA HIS A 85 -10.33 14.54 -13.03
C HIS A 85 -9.28 13.98 -12.07
N ILE A 86 -9.63 12.87 -11.41
CA ILE A 86 -8.74 12.15 -10.49
C ILE A 86 -8.13 10.97 -11.25
N ILE A 87 -6.80 10.93 -11.35
CA ILE A 87 -6.06 9.76 -11.82
C ILE A 87 -5.54 9.01 -10.60
N ASP A 88 -6.13 7.85 -10.35
CA ASP A 88 -5.87 7.04 -9.16
C ASP A 88 -5.00 5.83 -9.52
N LEU A 89 -3.72 5.96 -9.15
CA LEU A 89 -2.71 4.92 -9.31
C LEU A 89 -2.64 3.99 -8.09
N ASP A 90 -3.47 4.25 -7.09
CA ASP A 90 -3.35 3.65 -5.77
C ASP A 90 -3.82 2.20 -5.75
N ILE A 91 -3.04 1.34 -5.11
CA ILE A 91 -3.32 -0.07 -4.87
C ILE A 91 -4.41 -0.23 -3.78
N MET A 92 -4.68 0.80 -2.96
CA MET A 92 -5.46 0.72 -1.70
C MET A 92 -7.01 0.71 -1.86
N LEU A 93 -7.52 -0.06 -2.82
CA LEU A 93 -8.94 -0.47 -2.97
C LEU A 93 -10.01 0.63 -2.78
N GLY A 94 -9.67 1.88 -3.09
CA GLY A 94 -10.60 3.01 -3.10
C GLY A 94 -10.98 3.57 -1.73
N LEU A 95 -10.32 3.19 -0.63
CA LEU A 95 -10.67 3.67 0.73
C LEU A 95 -10.49 5.19 0.92
N GLN A 96 -9.62 5.83 0.15
CA GLN A 96 -9.36 7.27 0.22
C GLN A 96 -10.52 8.12 -0.34
N ARG A 97 -11.29 7.59 -1.30
CA ARG A 97 -12.22 8.39 -2.13
C ARG A 97 -13.53 8.75 -1.42
N PRO A 98 -14.17 7.89 -0.61
CA PRO A 98 -15.41 8.25 0.08
C PRO A 98 -15.29 9.49 1.01
N PRO A 99 -14.26 9.62 1.87
CA PRO A 99 -14.08 10.84 2.66
C PRO A 99 -13.91 12.10 1.80
N LEU A 100 -13.16 12.01 0.69
CA LEU A 100 -12.98 13.14 -0.23
C LEU A 100 -14.31 13.56 -0.87
N PHE A 101 -15.11 12.61 -1.35
CA PHE A 101 -16.42 12.90 -1.95
C PHE A 101 -17.36 13.54 -0.94
N HIS A 102 -17.33 13.11 0.32
CA HIS A 102 -18.14 13.71 1.37
C HIS A 102 -17.82 15.20 1.55
N ILE A 103 -16.54 15.57 1.58
CA ILE A 103 -16.11 16.98 1.69
C ILE A 103 -16.46 17.77 0.42
N LEU A 104 -16.30 17.18 -0.75
CA LEU A 104 -16.65 17.86 -2.01
C LEU A 104 -18.15 18.11 -2.15
N ALA A 105 -18.99 17.25 -1.57
CA ALA A 105 -20.45 17.42 -1.55
C ALA A 105 -20.91 18.61 -0.71
N THR A 106 -20.12 19.03 0.28
CA THR A 106 -20.47 20.12 1.21
C THR A 106 -19.88 21.48 0.84
N ARG A 107 -19.25 21.59 -0.33
CA ARG A 107 -18.71 22.85 -0.87
C ARG A 107 -19.81 23.91 -1.00
N THR A 108 -19.47 25.14 -0.63
CA THR A 108 -20.38 26.30 -0.69
C THR A 108 -20.91 26.61 -2.09
N GLU A 109 -20.09 26.33 -3.10
CA GLU A 109 -20.38 26.51 -4.53
C GLU A 109 -21.08 25.30 -5.16
N GLY A 110 -21.39 24.28 -4.36
CA GLY A 110 -21.93 23.00 -4.80
C GLY A 110 -20.87 21.96 -5.19
N PRO A 111 -21.27 20.69 -5.33
CA PRO A 111 -20.37 19.61 -5.71
C PRO A 111 -19.82 19.78 -7.13
N PRO A 112 -18.53 19.45 -7.37
CA PRO A 112 -17.98 19.40 -8.72
C PRO A 112 -18.48 18.16 -9.48
N ILE A 113 -18.33 18.19 -10.80
CA ILE A 113 -18.35 17.00 -11.66
C ILE A 113 -17.00 16.29 -11.47
N ILE A 114 -17.04 15.01 -11.10
CA ILE A 114 -15.85 14.20 -10.84
C ILE A 114 -15.74 13.12 -11.90
N THR A 115 -14.67 13.16 -12.67
CA THR A 115 -14.22 12.02 -13.49
C THR A 115 -13.08 11.33 -12.77
N MET A 116 -13.07 10.00 -12.76
CA MET A 116 -12.00 9.22 -12.11
C MET A 116 -11.50 8.13 -13.03
N THR A 117 -10.19 8.11 -13.26
CA THR A 117 -9.50 7.02 -13.96
C THR A 117 -8.72 6.22 -12.92
N ARG A 118 -9.00 4.92 -12.80
CA ARG A 118 -8.34 4.06 -11.79
C ARG A 118 -7.64 2.88 -12.45
N PHE A 119 -6.41 2.64 -12.03
CA PHE A 119 -5.60 1.52 -12.48
C PHE A 119 -5.67 0.35 -11.50
N GLY A 120 -5.49 -0.87 -12.01
CA GLY A 120 -5.52 -2.07 -11.20
C GLY A 120 -5.15 -3.32 -11.99
N SER A 121 -4.88 -4.40 -11.27
CA SER A 121 -4.51 -5.69 -11.87
C SER A 121 -5.71 -6.57 -12.24
N SER A 122 -6.91 -6.26 -11.73
CA SER A 122 -8.13 -7.02 -11.98
C SER A 122 -9.26 -6.09 -12.44
N MET A 123 -9.74 -6.31 -13.66
CA MET A 123 -10.90 -5.57 -14.18
C MET A 123 -12.15 -5.81 -13.34
N GLU A 124 -12.34 -7.03 -12.83
CA GLU A 124 -13.48 -7.40 -11.98
C GLU A 124 -13.53 -6.55 -10.70
N LEU A 125 -12.40 -6.48 -9.96
CA LEU A 125 -12.28 -5.66 -8.75
C LEU A 125 -12.45 -4.17 -9.05
N LEU A 126 -11.94 -3.69 -10.20
CA LEU A 126 -12.11 -2.30 -10.63
C LEU A 126 -13.58 -1.96 -10.92
N VAL A 127 -14.30 -2.85 -11.60
CA VAL A 127 -15.73 -2.67 -11.89
C VAL A 127 -16.55 -2.66 -10.61
N GLU A 128 -16.26 -3.56 -9.65
CA GLU A 128 -16.92 -3.56 -8.36
C GLU A 128 -16.67 -2.26 -7.59
N THR A 129 -15.41 -1.83 -7.50
CA THR A 129 -15.01 -0.56 -6.87
C THR A 129 -15.73 0.63 -7.52
N GLY A 130 -15.75 0.68 -8.86
CA GLY A 130 -16.44 1.72 -9.61
C GLY A 130 -17.94 1.77 -9.33
N LYS A 131 -18.59 0.61 -9.21
CA LYS A 131 -20.02 0.51 -8.85
C LYS A 131 -20.27 1.03 -7.43
N GLN A 132 -19.43 0.66 -6.46
CA GLN A 132 -19.54 1.12 -5.08
C GLN A 132 -19.35 2.65 -4.97
N LEU A 133 -18.33 3.21 -5.62
CA LEU A 133 -18.07 4.65 -5.65
C LEU A 133 -19.18 5.42 -6.37
N SER A 134 -19.69 4.89 -7.48
CA SER A 134 -20.81 5.51 -8.22
C SER A 134 -22.07 5.55 -7.37
N ASN A 135 -22.38 4.48 -6.63
CA ASN A 135 -23.51 4.46 -5.72
C ASN A 135 -23.33 5.45 -4.56
N PHE A 136 -22.11 5.58 -4.04
CA PHE A 136 -21.80 6.56 -3.01
C PHE A 136 -21.94 8.01 -3.51
N ALA A 137 -21.37 8.34 -4.68
CA ALA A 137 -21.50 9.64 -5.32
C ALA A 137 -22.97 10.03 -5.58
N LYS A 138 -23.79 9.08 -6.06
CA LYS A 138 -25.24 9.28 -6.24
C LYS A 138 -25.94 9.67 -4.95
N ARG A 139 -25.61 9.03 -3.81
CA ARG A 139 -26.18 9.39 -2.49
C ARG A 139 -25.81 10.82 -2.07
N LEU A 140 -24.62 11.27 -2.47
CA LEU A 140 -24.12 12.62 -2.20
C LEU A 140 -24.52 13.65 -3.27
N ARG A 141 -25.31 13.25 -4.29
CA ARG A 141 -25.70 14.10 -5.42
C ARG A 141 -24.51 14.68 -6.19
N ILE A 142 -23.42 13.92 -6.26
CA ILE A 142 -22.24 14.24 -7.08
C ILE A 142 -22.40 13.60 -8.46
N SER A 143 -22.16 14.38 -9.52
CA SER A 143 -22.01 13.84 -10.87
C SER A 143 -20.66 13.14 -10.99
N PHE A 144 -20.67 11.83 -11.19
CA PHE A 144 -19.48 10.99 -11.13
C PHE A 144 -19.37 10.04 -12.31
N GLU A 145 -18.21 10.02 -12.95
CA GLU A 145 -17.84 9.11 -14.03
C GLU A 145 -16.58 8.32 -13.67
N PHE A 146 -16.57 7.01 -13.94
CA PHE A 146 -15.49 6.12 -13.56
C PHE A 146 -14.95 5.34 -14.76
N HIS A 147 -13.64 5.40 -14.97
CA HIS A 147 -12.91 4.74 -16.05
C HIS A 147 -11.88 3.74 -15.48
N PRO A 148 -12.16 2.43 -15.53
CA PRO A 148 -11.22 1.41 -15.09
C PRO A 148 -10.16 1.12 -16.16
N ILE A 149 -8.90 1.00 -15.76
CA ILE A 149 -7.81 0.54 -16.62
C ILE A 149 -7.09 -0.65 -15.97
N ALA A 150 -7.27 -1.83 -16.55
CA ALA A 150 -6.64 -3.06 -16.08
C ALA A 150 -5.18 -3.18 -16.54
N LYS A 151 -4.31 -2.30 -16.03
CA LYS A 151 -2.87 -2.30 -16.26
C LYS A 151 -2.13 -1.95 -14.98
N LYS A 152 -0.96 -2.54 -14.76
CA LYS A 152 -0.07 -2.12 -13.67
C LYS A 152 0.63 -0.81 -14.04
N PHE A 153 0.85 0.07 -13.07
CA PHE A 153 1.51 1.35 -13.30
C PHE A 153 2.88 1.23 -13.99
N GLY A 154 3.70 0.25 -13.57
CA GLY A 154 5.02 0.02 -14.16
C GLY A 154 5.02 -0.48 -15.61
N GLU A 155 3.88 -0.96 -16.13
CA GLU A 155 3.72 -1.38 -17.53
C GLU A 155 3.33 -0.20 -18.43
N MET A 156 3.14 0.99 -17.86
CA MET A 156 2.71 2.17 -18.58
C MET A 156 3.86 3.14 -18.81
N THR A 157 4.06 3.51 -20.07
CA THR A 157 4.79 4.72 -20.47
C THR A 157 3.93 5.97 -20.27
N LEU A 158 3.29 6.11 -19.11
CA LEU A 158 2.61 7.35 -18.74
C LEU A 158 3.66 8.35 -18.29
N HIS A 159 3.99 9.28 -19.18
CA HIS A 159 4.73 10.48 -18.79
C HIS A 159 3.77 11.41 -18.06
N ILE A 160 3.77 11.37 -16.72
CA ILE A 160 2.94 12.22 -15.86
C ILE A 160 3.12 13.70 -16.23
N GLU A 161 4.32 14.09 -16.64
CA GLU A 161 4.65 15.45 -17.12
C GLU A 161 3.81 15.87 -18.33
N GLN A 162 3.50 14.94 -19.25
CA GLN A 162 2.69 15.24 -20.44
C GLN A 162 1.21 15.45 -20.11
N LEU A 163 0.74 14.95 -18.96
CA LEU A 163 -0.62 15.15 -18.49
C LEU A 163 -0.85 16.55 -17.93
N ALA A 164 0.22 17.31 -17.64
CA ALA A 164 0.19 18.62 -16.99
C ALA A 164 -0.80 18.69 -15.79
N PRO A 165 -0.68 17.77 -14.81
CA PRO A 165 -1.62 17.72 -13.69
C PRO A 165 -1.52 18.98 -12.83
N THR A 166 -2.66 19.46 -12.32
CA THR A 166 -2.69 20.61 -11.39
C THR A 166 -1.99 20.32 -10.07
N VAL A 167 -2.09 19.07 -9.60
CA VAL A 167 -1.44 18.60 -8.38
C VAL A 167 -1.13 17.12 -8.53
N VAL A 168 0.01 16.68 -7.99
CA VAL A 168 0.36 15.27 -7.86
C VAL A 168 0.59 14.99 -6.39
N THR A 169 -0.14 14.03 -5.84
CA THR A 169 0.04 13.57 -4.45
C THR A 169 0.67 12.18 -4.47
N LEU A 170 1.90 12.09 -3.96
CA LEU A 170 2.61 10.82 -3.82
C LEU A 170 2.87 10.56 -2.33
N VAL A 171 2.43 9.40 -1.86
CA VAL A 171 2.77 8.90 -0.54
C VAL A 171 3.67 7.70 -0.73
N GLU A 172 4.90 7.82 -0.24
CA GLU A 172 5.88 6.74 -0.28
C GLU A 172 6.13 6.24 1.13
N GLN A 173 6.34 4.93 1.25
CA GLN A 173 6.87 4.35 2.46
C GLN A 173 8.35 4.73 2.55
N ASP A 174 8.76 5.36 3.63
CA ASP A 174 10.15 5.77 3.86
C ASP A 174 11.02 4.56 4.27
N VAL A 175 11.11 3.58 3.38
CA VAL A 175 12.08 2.48 3.48
C VAL A 175 13.05 2.65 2.33
N LEU A 176 14.27 3.07 2.65
CA LEU A 176 15.41 3.14 1.74
C LEU A 176 15.74 1.74 1.20
N THR A 177 14.96 1.29 0.21
CA THR A 177 15.01 -0.07 -0.36
C THR A 177 15.34 -0.06 -1.84
N ASN A 178 15.34 1.10 -2.49
CA ASN A 178 15.60 1.22 -3.92
C ASN A 178 17.10 1.40 -4.18
N GLY A 179 17.67 0.59 -5.09
CA GLY A 179 19.05 0.71 -5.56
C GLY A 179 20.16 0.35 -4.57
N CYS A 180 19.83 -0.05 -3.33
CA CYS A 180 20.81 -0.39 -2.28
C CYS A 180 21.10 -1.90 -2.22
N SER A 181 22.24 -2.28 -1.62
CA SER A 181 22.66 -3.68 -1.48
C SER A 181 21.65 -4.49 -0.66
N PHE A 182 21.72 -5.83 -0.72
CA PHE A 182 20.89 -6.68 0.13
C PHE A 182 21.07 -6.35 1.63
N SER A 183 22.30 -6.05 2.06
CA SER A 183 22.61 -5.70 3.45
C SER A 183 21.88 -4.43 3.89
N ASP A 184 21.88 -3.40 3.03
CA ASP A 184 21.21 -2.13 3.33
C ASP A 184 19.69 -2.33 3.42
N ARG A 185 19.11 -3.08 2.47
CA ARG A 185 17.68 -3.42 2.53
C ARG A 185 17.33 -4.18 3.80
N PHE A 186 18.17 -5.14 4.21
CA PHE A 186 17.98 -5.90 5.43
C PHE A 186 18.01 -5.00 6.67
N VAL A 187 19.03 -4.17 6.83
CA VAL A 187 19.18 -3.29 8.00
C VAL A 187 18.06 -2.24 8.06
N ASN A 188 17.78 -1.56 6.95
CA ASN A 188 16.76 -0.52 6.90
C ASN A 188 15.36 -1.09 7.15
N SER A 189 15.02 -2.23 6.53
CA SER A 189 13.73 -2.88 6.77
C SER A 189 13.64 -3.42 8.20
N LEU A 190 14.72 -3.94 8.78
CA LEU A 190 14.71 -4.41 10.16
C LEU A 190 14.36 -3.27 11.13
N HIS A 191 15.02 -2.11 11.00
CA HIS A 191 14.68 -0.94 11.81
C HIS A 191 13.24 -0.47 11.61
N TYR A 192 12.79 -0.39 10.36
CA TYR A 192 11.43 0.04 10.03
C TYR A 192 10.38 -0.91 10.63
N TYR A 193 10.49 -2.22 10.37
CA TYR A 193 9.51 -3.20 10.84
C TYR A 193 9.59 -3.41 12.35
N SER A 194 10.76 -3.27 13.00
CA SER A 194 10.82 -3.24 14.46
C SER A 194 9.92 -2.14 15.03
N ALA A 195 10.02 -0.90 14.52
CA ALA A 195 9.17 0.20 14.95
C ALA A 195 7.68 -0.06 14.68
N VAL A 196 7.33 -0.65 13.52
CA VAL A 196 5.94 -1.00 13.19
C VAL A 196 5.39 -2.08 14.13
N PHE A 197 6.15 -3.15 14.40
CA PHE A 197 5.74 -4.21 15.31
C PHE A 197 5.59 -3.71 16.75
N ASP A 198 6.51 -2.86 17.22
CA ASP A 198 6.41 -2.22 18.53
C ASP A 198 5.16 -1.34 18.61
N SER A 199 4.86 -0.57 17.56
CA SER A 199 3.65 0.25 17.49
C SER A 199 2.38 -0.60 17.55
N LEU A 200 2.32 -1.72 16.83
CA LEU A 200 1.17 -2.63 16.88
C LEU A 200 1.04 -3.29 18.25
N GLY A 201 2.16 -3.74 18.83
CA GLY A 201 2.16 -4.39 20.14
C GLY A 201 1.76 -3.48 21.30
N ALA A 202 1.89 -2.15 21.14
CA ALA A 202 1.42 -1.18 22.12
C ALA A 202 -0.12 -1.09 22.17
N TYR A 203 -0.84 -1.43 21.10
CA TYR A 203 -2.30 -1.32 21.01
C TYR A 203 -3.02 -2.66 20.91
N LEU A 204 -2.36 -3.71 20.42
CA LEU A 204 -2.94 -5.03 20.22
C LEU A 204 -2.22 -6.10 21.06
N PRO A 205 -2.96 -6.83 21.92
CA PRO A 205 -2.44 -7.99 22.65
C PRO A 205 -1.81 -9.03 21.72
N SER A 206 -0.89 -9.83 22.25
CA SER A 206 -0.15 -10.82 21.47
C SER A 206 -1.02 -11.93 20.87
N ASP A 207 -2.14 -12.25 21.53
CA ASP A 207 -3.15 -13.25 21.18
C ASP A 207 -4.29 -12.69 20.33
N ASP A 208 -4.27 -11.40 19.98
CA ASP A 208 -5.27 -10.78 19.11
C ASP A 208 -5.18 -11.36 17.67
N PRO A 209 -6.26 -11.92 17.13
CA PRO A 209 -6.26 -12.53 15.80
C PRO A 209 -6.05 -11.49 14.67
N ASN A 210 -6.48 -10.24 14.84
CA ASN A 210 -6.22 -9.17 13.89
C ASN A 210 -4.73 -8.81 13.89
N ARG A 211 -4.07 -8.82 15.05
CA ARG A 211 -2.63 -8.59 15.13
C ARG A 211 -1.87 -9.64 14.31
N HIS A 212 -2.20 -10.92 14.51
CA HIS A 212 -1.58 -11.99 13.74
C HIS A 212 -1.87 -11.87 12.23
N CYS A 213 -3.11 -11.55 11.86
CA CYS A 213 -3.51 -11.31 10.47
C CYS A 213 -2.69 -10.19 9.82
N ILE A 214 -2.57 -9.04 10.49
CA ILE A 214 -1.77 -7.90 10.02
C ILE A 214 -0.31 -8.30 9.84
N GLU A 215 0.31 -8.89 10.86
CA GLU A 215 1.73 -9.21 10.81
C GLU A 215 2.06 -10.29 9.78
N HIS A 216 1.23 -11.34 9.66
CA HIS A 216 1.49 -12.47 8.77
C HIS A 216 1.06 -12.22 7.33
N CYS A 217 -0.10 -11.63 7.10
CA CYS A 217 -0.64 -11.47 5.74
C CYS A 217 -0.12 -10.19 5.07
N LEU A 218 0.11 -9.12 5.84
CA LEU A 218 0.55 -7.83 5.29
C LEU A 218 2.05 -7.60 5.51
N LEU A 219 2.50 -7.49 6.77
CA LEU A 219 3.89 -7.07 7.05
C LEU A 219 4.91 -8.10 6.58
N TYR A 220 4.67 -9.39 6.84
CA TYR A 220 5.54 -10.46 6.35
C TYR A 220 5.59 -10.52 4.82
N TRP A 221 4.47 -10.27 4.13
CA TRP A 221 4.45 -10.21 2.67
C TRP A 221 5.37 -9.10 2.16
N GLU A 222 5.34 -7.91 2.77
CA GLU A 222 6.24 -6.82 2.43
C GLU A 222 7.70 -7.14 2.76
N ILE A 223 8.00 -7.66 3.96
CA ILE A 223 9.35 -8.10 4.36
C ILE A 223 9.92 -9.11 3.36
N ASN A 224 9.12 -10.11 2.97
CA ASN A 224 9.50 -11.13 2.00
C ASN A 224 9.81 -10.50 0.62
N ASN A 225 9.04 -9.50 0.18
CA ASN A 225 9.32 -8.77 -1.05
C ASN A 225 10.62 -7.98 -0.97
N VAL A 226 10.86 -7.23 0.12
CA VAL A 226 12.08 -6.43 0.30
C VAL A 226 13.33 -7.31 0.30
N LEU A 227 13.26 -8.47 0.97
CA LEU A 227 14.38 -9.41 1.10
C LEU A 227 14.50 -10.41 -0.06
N ALA A 228 13.58 -10.41 -1.02
CA ALA A 228 13.65 -11.28 -2.20
C ALA A 228 14.85 -10.97 -3.11
N ILE A 229 15.21 -11.91 -3.98
CA ILE A 229 16.20 -11.69 -5.04
C ILE A 229 15.66 -10.60 -5.98
N GLY A 230 16.44 -9.54 -6.20
CA GLY A 230 15.98 -8.34 -6.91
C GLY A 230 14.88 -7.53 -6.19
N GLY A 231 14.61 -7.80 -4.91
CA GLY A 231 13.57 -7.11 -4.13
C GLY A 231 13.83 -5.60 -3.98
N PRO A 232 12.78 -4.77 -3.82
CA PRO A 232 11.35 -5.13 -3.74
C PRO A 232 10.67 -5.32 -5.10
N ALA A 233 11.27 -4.84 -6.20
CA ALA A 233 10.69 -4.95 -7.54
C ALA A 233 10.64 -6.40 -8.03
N ARG A 234 11.62 -7.23 -7.62
CA ARG A 234 11.90 -8.58 -8.12
C ARG A 234 12.19 -8.64 -9.62
N SER A 235 12.04 -7.53 -10.34
CA SER A 235 12.66 -7.23 -11.62
C SER A 235 13.99 -6.53 -11.34
N GLY A 236 15.06 -6.87 -12.06
CA GLY A 236 16.36 -6.21 -11.91
C GLY A 236 16.39 -4.75 -12.38
N ASP A 237 15.23 -4.09 -12.45
CA ASP A 237 15.07 -2.74 -12.97
C ASP A 237 15.41 -1.71 -11.89
N ASN A 238 16.22 -0.72 -12.28
CA ASN A 238 16.47 0.45 -11.44
C ASN A 238 15.16 1.22 -11.28
N LYS A 239 14.59 1.19 -10.08
CA LYS A 239 13.53 2.13 -9.70
C LYS A 239 14.09 3.55 -9.71
N PHE A 240 13.23 4.51 -10.04
CA PHE A 240 13.53 5.93 -9.86
C PHE A 240 14.02 6.17 -8.43
N MET A 241 15.25 6.67 -8.31
CA MET A 241 15.97 6.80 -7.04
C MET A 241 15.43 7.92 -6.15
N GLN A 242 14.56 8.79 -6.71
CA GLN A 242 14.00 9.94 -6.00
C GLN A 242 12.79 10.45 -6.78
N TRP A 243 11.61 10.48 -6.15
CA TRP A 243 10.40 11.10 -6.73
C TRP A 243 10.19 12.55 -6.29
N ARG A 244 11.08 13.07 -5.43
CA ARG A 244 11.10 14.48 -5.05
C ARG A 244 11.89 15.24 -6.12
N ILE A 245 11.18 16.09 -6.86
CA ILE A 245 11.78 17.20 -7.63
C ILE A 245 12.26 18.25 -6.63
#